data_AF-A0A2M9XZ54-F1
#
_entry.id   AF-A0A2M9XZ54-F1
#
_cell.length_a   1.000
_cell.length_b   1.000
_cell.length_c   1.000
_cell.angle_alpha   90.00
_cell.angle_beta   90.00
_cell.angle_gamma   90.00
#
_symmetry.space_group_name_H-M   'P 1'
#
loop_
_entity.id
_entity.type
_entity.pdbx_description
1 polymer ?
#
loop_
_entity_poly.entity_id
_entity_poly.type
_entity_poly.pdbx_seq_one_letter_code
_entity_poly.pdbx_strand_id
1 'polypeptide(L)'
;MKRLLFILIFCFNIGLLAETKPIYEICQPEIATYCQGVKPTKARILQCLKERGKNLSPACESAESSLSESMKAKSQGFCKDDVSEYCRWIIPGGGRILKCLFENETKISNQCKVVLNET
;
A
#
# COMPACT_ATOMS: atom_id res chain seq x y z
N MET A 1 -22.53 18.82 -47.46
CA MET A 1 -21.50 19.39 -46.54
C MET A 1 -21.89 19.15 -45.08
N LYS A 2 -21.75 17.93 -44.55
CA LYS A 2 -21.82 17.65 -43.10
C LYS A 2 -21.34 16.23 -42.75
N ARG A 3 -20.25 15.77 -43.38
CA ARG A 3 -19.62 14.47 -43.08
C ARG A 3 -18.13 14.57 -42.75
N LEU A 4 -17.56 15.78 -42.74
CA LEU A 4 -16.14 16.01 -42.40
C LEU A 4 -15.90 16.56 -40.98
N LEU A 5 -16.95 16.77 -40.18
CA LEU A 5 -16.85 17.42 -38.85
C LEU A 5 -17.10 16.46 -37.66
N PHE A 6 -16.95 15.14 -37.86
CA PHE A 6 -17.08 14.16 -36.77
C PHE A 6 -15.81 13.33 -36.53
N ILE A 7 -14.76 13.51 -37.33
CA ILE A 7 -13.51 12.76 -37.21
C ILE A 7 -12.51 13.46 -36.27
N LEU A 8 -12.71 14.74 -35.92
CA LEU A 8 -11.78 15.51 -35.07
C LEU A 8 -12.05 15.45 -33.55
N ILE A 9 -13.08 14.74 -33.07
CA ILE A 9 -13.46 14.75 -31.64
C ILE A 9 -13.20 13.41 -30.92
N PHE A 10 -12.79 12.35 -31.63
CA PHE A 10 -12.64 11.02 -31.03
C PHE A 10 -11.21 10.68 -30.54
N CYS A 11 -10.22 11.55 -30.76
CA CYS A 11 -8.83 11.30 -30.33
C CYS A 11 -8.45 11.98 -29.01
N PHE A 12 -9.34 12.75 -28.37
CA PHE A 12 -9.00 13.56 -27.19
C PHE A 12 -9.52 13.01 -25.85
N ASN A 13 -10.21 11.86 -25.85
CA ASN A 13 -10.74 11.24 -24.63
C ASN A 13 -10.31 9.78 -24.48
N ILE A 14 -9.13 9.42 -24.99
CA ILE A 14 -8.44 8.22 -24.49
C ILE A 14 -7.71 8.70 -23.24
N GLY A 15 -8.45 8.85 -22.15
CA GLY A 15 -7.88 9.03 -20.83
C GLY A 15 -6.86 7.92 -20.62
N LEU A 16 -5.63 8.31 -20.30
CA LEU A 16 -4.55 7.42 -19.96
C LEU A 16 -5.06 6.46 -18.87
N LEU A 17 -5.34 5.20 -19.23
CA LEU A 17 -5.58 4.14 -18.26
C LEU A 17 -4.23 3.89 -17.59
N ALA A 18 -3.96 4.64 -16.51
CA ALA A 18 -2.85 4.36 -15.63
C ALA A 18 -3.19 3.03 -14.91
N GLU A 19 -2.75 1.92 -15.50
CA GLU A 19 -2.74 0.61 -14.85
C GLU A 19 -1.88 0.75 -13.58
N THR A 20 -2.50 0.89 -12.40
CA THR A 20 -1.75 0.96 -11.13
C THR A 20 -1.19 -0.43 -10.83
N LYS A 21 0.06 -0.65 -11.24
CA LYS A 21 0.75 -1.91 -10.93
C LYS A 21 0.79 -2.13 -9.41
N PRO A 22 0.53 -3.36 -8.94
CA PRO A 22 0.60 -3.67 -7.52
C PRO A 22 2.05 -3.57 -7.04
N ILE A 23 2.23 -3.29 -5.74
CA ILE A 23 3.58 -3.11 -5.16
C ILE A 23 4.49 -4.33 -5.38
N TYR A 24 3.93 -5.55 -5.48
CA TYR A 24 4.72 -6.76 -5.76
C TYR A 24 5.40 -6.75 -7.11
N GLU A 25 4.76 -6.16 -8.12
CA GLU A 25 5.33 -6.07 -9.46
C GLU A 25 6.39 -4.96 -9.51
N ILE A 26 6.13 -3.82 -8.87
CA ILE A 26 7.05 -2.69 -8.89
C ILE A 26 8.31 -3.00 -8.08
N CYS A 27 8.15 -3.60 -6.90
CA CYS A 27 9.23 -3.91 -5.97
C CYS A 27 9.73 -5.36 -6.07
N GLN A 28 9.49 -6.05 -7.18
CA GLN A 28 9.81 -7.48 -7.31
C GLN A 28 11.25 -7.84 -6.91
N PRO A 29 12.30 -7.14 -7.39
CA PRO A 29 13.68 -7.48 -7.02
C PRO A 29 13.96 -7.21 -5.53
N GLU A 30 13.40 -6.15 -4.96
CA GLU A 30 13.56 -5.81 -3.54
C GLU A 30 12.82 -6.79 -2.64
N ILE A 31 11.62 -7.22 -3.01
CA ILE A 31 10.85 -8.23 -2.27
C ILE A 31 11.60 -9.57 -2.29
N ALA A 32 12.14 -9.97 -3.44
CA ALA A 32 12.94 -11.18 -3.56
C ALA A 32 14.24 -11.10 -2.73
N THR A 33 14.79 -9.91 -2.53
CA THR A 33 16.04 -9.71 -1.78
C THR A 33 15.81 -9.57 -0.28
N TYR A 34 14.84 -8.76 0.15
CA TYR A 34 14.67 -8.34 1.54
C TYR A 34 13.51 -9.02 2.28
N CYS A 35 12.51 -9.52 1.53
CA CYS A 35 11.21 -9.94 2.08
C CYS A 35 10.87 -11.41 1.86
N GLN A 36 11.88 -12.26 1.72
CA GLN A 36 11.71 -13.71 1.64
C GLN A 36 10.97 -14.23 2.88
N GLY A 37 9.97 -15.09 2.67
CA GLY A 37 9.13 -15.66 3.73
C GLY A 37 8.07 -14.71 4.31
N VAL A 38 7.99 -13.47 3.85
CA VAL A 38 6.92 -12.54 4.25
C VAL A 38 5.63 -12.91 3.49
N LYS A 39 4.52 -13.05 4.22
CA LYS A 39 3.21 -13.28 3.62
C LYS A 39 2.86 -12.14 2.64
N PRO A 40 2.41 -12.45 1.41
CA PRO A 40 2.19 -11.45 0.35
C PRO A 40 0.89 -10.70 0.58
N THR A 41 0.89 -9.84 1.59
CA THR A 41 -0.16 -8.85 1.85
C THR A 41 0.47 -7.47 1.77
N LYS A 42 -0.24 -6.47 1.24
CA LYS A 42 0.28 -5.12 1.01
C LYS A 42 0.92 -4.57 2.29
N ALA A 43 0.23 -4.71 3.41
CA ALA A 43 0.68 -4.23 4.71
C ALA A 43 1.98 -4.90 5.18
N ARG A 44 2.13 -6.21 4.98
CA ARG A 44 3.34 -6.94 5.43
C ARG A 44 4.54 -6.71 4.53
N ILE A 45 4.33 -6.61 3.21
CA ILE A 45 5.41 -6.22 2.30
C ILE A 45 5.85 -4.78 2.56
N LEU A 46 4.91 -3.85 2.75
CA LEU A 46 5.23 -2.49 3.15
C LEU A 46 6.07 -2.47 4.43
N GLN A 47 5.64 -3.20 5.48
CA GLN A 47 6.38 -3.26 6.74
C GLN A 47 7.79 -3.84 6.53
N CYS A 48 7.91 -4.91 5.75
CA CYS A 48 9.20 -5.50 5.44
C CYS A 48 10.14 -4.54 4.71
N LEU A 49 9.66 -3.85 3.66
CA LEU A 49 10.46 -2.90 2.90
C LEU A 49 10.91 -1.72 3.77
N LYS A 50 10.05 -1.21 4.67
CA LYS A 50 10.41 -0.16 5.63
C LYS A 50 11.47 -0.61 6.64
N GLU A 51 11.46 -1.87 7.09
CA GLU A 51 12.40 -2.38 8.09
C GLU A 51 13.73 -2.86 7.50
N ARG A 52 13.69 -3.44 6.30
CA ARG A 52 14.80 -4.20 5.72
C ARG A 52 15.33 -3.61 4.41
N GLY A 53 14.54 -2.79 3.74
CA GLY A 53 14.93 -2.13 2.49
C GLY A 53 16.01 -1.08 2.74
N LYS A 54 17.18 -1.25 2.12
CA LYS A 54 18.30 -0.31 2.24
C LYS A 54 18.56 0.46 0.95
N ASN A 55 18.45 -0.23 -0.18
CA ASN A 55 18.69 0.33 -1.52
C ASN A 55 17.50 -0.05 -2.40
N LEU A 56 16.34 0.55 -2.11
CA LEU A 56 15.16 0.34 -2.95
C LEU A 56 15.39 1.06 -4.29
N SER A 57 14.95 0.48 -5.40
CA SER A 57 14.95 1.21 -6.67
C SER A 57 14.05 2.44 -6.57
N PRO A 58 14.29 3.52 -7.35
CA PRO A 58 13.44 4.71 -7.32
C PRO A 58 11.95 4.42 -7.57
N ALA A 59 11.66 3.42 -8.42
CA ALA A 59 10.29 2.98 -8.66
C ALA A 59 9.69 2.31 -7.41
N CYS A 60 10.45 1.44 -6.74
CA CYS A 60 9.99 0.81 -5.51
C CYS A 60 9.86 1.81 -4.35
N GLU A 61 10.77 2.79 -4.20
CA GLU A 61 10.64 3.87 -3.21
C GLU A 61 9.35 4.66 -3.40
N SER A 62 9.01 5.01 -4.64
CA SER A 62 7.77 5.71 -4.96
C SER A 62 6.53 4.87 -4.64
N ALA A 63 6.56 3.57 -4.96
CA ALA A 63 5.47 2.65 -4.66
C ALA A 63 5.31 2.41 -3.14
N GLU A 64 6.41 2.25 -2.41
CA GLU A 64 6.47 2.12 -0.96
C GLU A 64 5.86 3.36 -0.29
N SER A 65 6.28 4.56 -0.71
CA SER A 65 5.75 5.82 -0.18
C SER A 65 4.24 5.98 -0.46
N SER A 66 3.81 5.69 -1.69
CA SER A 66 2.39 5.75 -2.06
C SER A 66 1.54 4.76 -1.24
N LEU A 67 2.05 3.54 -1.05
CA LEU A 67 1.38 2.55 -0.23
C LEU A 67 1.41 2.90 1.26
N SER A 68 2.50 3.49 1.75
CA SER A 68 2.63 4.02 3.11
C SER A 68 1.51 4.99 3.42
N GLU A 69 1.21 5.93 2.52
CA GLU A 69 0.15 6.91 2.75
C GLU A 69 -1.25 6.31 2.65
N SER A 70 -1.47 5.36 1.73
CA SER A 70 -2.71 4.58 1.69
C SER A 70 -2.93 3.81 3.00
N MET A 71 -1.90 3.15 3.52
CA MET A 71 -1.98 2.37 4.75
C MET A 71 -2.14 3.25 5.98
N LYS A 72 -1.54 4.44 6.01
CA LYS A 72 -1.78 5.45 7.05
C LYS A 72 -3.24 5.85 7.08
N ALA A 73 -3.83 6.20 5.92
CA ALA A 73 -5.25 6.55 5.84
C ALA A 73 -6.15 5.38 6.32
N LYS A 74 -5.85 4.15 5.90
CA LYS A 74 -6.60 2.97 6.36
C LYS A 74 -6.46 2.74 7.85
N SER A 75 -5.26 2.92 8.42
CA SER A 75 -5.02 2.77 9.86
C SER A 75 -5.78 3.80 10.70
N GLN A 76 -5.93 5.02 10.18
CA GLN A 76 -6.68 6.11 10.84
C GLN A 76 -8.19 6.01 10.67
N GLY A 77 -8.67 5.20 9.71
CA GLY A 77 -10.08 4.92 9.47
C GLY A 77 -10.49 3.54 9.99
N PHE A 78 -10.19 2.50 9.21
CA PHE A 78 -10.66 1.12 9.43
C PHE A 78 -10.07 0.44 10.67
N CYS A 79 -8.89 0.87 11.12
CA CYS A 79 -8.24 0.34 12.32
C CYS A 79 -8.24 1.33 13.48
N LYS A 80 -9.00 2.43 13.41
CA LYS A 80 -8.87 3.54 14.36
C LYS A 80 -9.05 3.09 15.82
N ASP A 81 -10.09 2.29 16.07
CA ASP A 81 -10.41 1.82 17.41
C ASP A 81 -9.36 0.83 17.91
N ASP A 82 -8.91 -0.08 17.05
CA ASP A 82 -7.81 -1.01 17.34
C ASP A 82 -6.49 -0.28 17.65
N VAL A 83 -6.18 0.78 16.90
CA VAL A 83 -5.01 1.63 17.16
C VAL A 83 -5.14 2.34 18.50
N SER A 84 -6.33 2.83 18.85
CA SER A 84 -6.60 3.47 20.15
C SER A 84 -6.47 2.49 21.31
N GLU A 85 -6.98 1.27 21.14
CA GLU A 85 -7.00 0.27 22.19
C GLU A 85 -5.61 -0.36 22.42
N TYR A 86 -4.96 -0.82 21.35
CA TYR A 86 -3.74 -1.61 21.45
C TYR A 86 -2.45 -0.79 21.23
N CYS A 87 -2.54 0.32 20.48
CA CYS A 87 -1.36 1.05 19.99
C CYS A 87 -1.27 2.52 20.43
N ARG A 88 -2.09 2.98 21.39
CA ARG A 88 -2.15 4.38 21.86
C ARG A 88 -0.82 4.99 22.30
N TRP A 89 0.14 4.17 22.74
CA TRP A 89 1.45 4.62 23.21
C TRP A 89 2.54 4.53 22.14
N ILE A 90 2.19 4.09 20.94
CA ILE A 90 3.12 3.96 19.83
C ILE A 90 3.23 5.30 19.10
N ILE A 91 4.44 5.82 19.01
CA ILE A 91 4.72 7.04 18.25
C ILE A 91 4.51 6.72 16.75
N PRO A 92 3.68 7.47 16.01
CA PRO A 92 3.45 7.24 14.58
C PRO A 92 4.70 7.37 13.70
N GLY A 93 4.61 6.88 12.46
CA GLY A 93 5.69 6.92 11.47
C GLY A 93 6.56 5.67 11.45
N GLY A 94 7.28 5.47 10.33
CA GLY A 94 8.21 4.35 10.15
C GLY A 94 7.57 2.95 10.23
N GLY A 95 6.27 2.81 9.98
CA GLY A 95 5.57 1.53 10.08
C GLY A 95 5.27 1.05 11.51
N ARG A 96 5.63 1.81 12.56
CA ARG A 96 5.46 1.37 13.97
C ARG A 96 4.03 1.00 14.34
N ILE A 97 3.04 1.71 13.80
CA ILE A 97 1.61 1.38 14.03
C ILE A 97 1.23 0.06 13.36
N LEU A 98 1.66 -0.20 12.12
CA LEU A 98 1.41 -1.47 11.44
C LEU A 98 2.04 -2.63 12.20
N LYS A 99 3.28 -2.46 12.68
CA LYS A 99 3.94 -3.45 13.54
C LYS A 99 3.12 -3.78 14.78
N CYS A 100 2.66 -2.76 15.52
CA CYS A 100 1.82 -2.94 16.70
C CYS A 100 0.50 -3.67 16.37
N LEU A 101 -0.14 -3.34 15.24
CA LEU A 101 -1.36 -4.00 14.79
C LEU A 101 -1.11 -5.47 14.44
N PHE A 102 0.04 -5.83 13.85
CA PHE A 102 0.41 -7.24 13.62
C PHE A 102 0.67 -8.01 14.92
N GLU A 103 1.34 -7.39 15.90
CA GLU A 103 1.57 -7.99 17.22
C GLU A 103 0.27 -8.27 17.98
N ASN A 104 -0.81 -7.55 17.66
CA ASN A 104 -2.15 -7.72 18.22
C ASN A 104 -3.15 -8.33 17.22
N GLU A 105 -2.69 -8.93 16.12
CA GLU A 105 -3.55 -9.35 15.00
C GLU A 105 -4.70 -10.26 15.44
N THR A 106 -4.53 -11.08 16.48
CA THR A 106 -5.62 -11.93 16.99
C THR A 106 -6.71 -11.17 17.73
N LYS A 107 -6.37 -10.03 18.34
CA LYS A 107 -7.24 -9.22 19.23
C LYS A 107 -7.96 -8.08 18.49
N ILE A 108 -7.38 -7.60 17.40
CA ILE A 108 -7.98 -6.52 16.62
C ILE A 108 -9.27 -6.96 15.92
N SER A 109 -10.08 -5.97 15.55
CA SER A 109 -11.34 -6.11 14.84
C SER A 109 -11.19 -6.83 13.49
N ASN A 110 -12.26 -7.46 13.02
CA ASN A 110 -12.30 -8.05 11.68
C ASN A 110 -12.11 -7.00 10.58
N GLN A 111 -12.62 -5.78 10.78
CA GLN A 111 -12.45 -4.67 9.85
C GLN A 111 -10.97 -4.34 9.64
N CYS A 112 -10.19 -4.26 10.72
CA CYS A 112 -8.75 -4.04 10.61
C CYS A 112 -8.00 -5.26 10.05
N LYS A 113 -8.41 -6.49 10.41
CA LYS A 113 -7.83 -7.72 9.82
C LYS A 113 -7.95 -7.76 8.30
N VAL A 114 -9.07 -7.30 7.73
CA VAL A 114 -9.25 -7.21 6.27
C VAL A 114 -8.21 -6.27 5.66
N VAL A 115 -7.97 -5.12 6.27
CA VAL A 115 -6.92 -4.18 5.83
C VAL A 115 -5.52 -4.79 5.90
N LEU A 116 -5.19 -5.45 7.01
CA LEU A 116 -3.86 -6.07 7.20
C LEU A 116 -3.62 -7.27 6.29
N ASN A 117 -4.69 -7.93 5.83
CA ASN A 117 -4.62 -9.12 5.00
C ASN A 117 -4.99 -8.89 3.54
N GLU A 118 -5.16 -7.63 3.12
CA GLU A 118 -5.34 -7.28 1.72
C GLU A 118 -4.08 -7.66 0.92
N THR A 119 -4.28 -8.51 -0.09
CA THR A 119 -3.22 -8.96 -1.00
C THR A 119 -2.83 -7.87 -1.95
#